data_AF-A0A9P4Y5K7-F1
#
_entry.id   AF-A0A9P4Y5K7-F1
#
_cell.length_a   1.000
_cell.length_b   1.000
_cell.length_c   1.000
_cell.angle_alpha   90.00
_cell.angle_beta   90.00
_cell.angle_gamma   90.00
#
_symmetry.space_group_name_H-M   'P 1'
#
loop_
_entity.id
_entity.type
_entity.pdbx_description
1 polymer ?
#
loop_
_entity_poly.entity_id
_entity_poly.type
_entity_poly.pdbx_seq_one_letter_code
_entity_poly.pdbx_strand_id
1 'polypeptide(L)'
;STKSQCKEVAKLTAITDLAANATKLSDHEDGNATKIAEFQAKASNAATQLATLSTNTTLMTACLQIFAVEDMEDDCDEMTAIQKAQVIAANQTLLAEKTKNNATKAAEFQAKVSAKASTLATLSSNTTLTAFCAVRDDEQSCKAMAKLVKEQDLAANTTALNDKFNSDATKVSHFQAKVSEKATKLQTLMSNTTLLDTCQ
;
A
#
# COMPACT_ATOMS: atom_id res chain seq x y z
N SER A 1 -9.00 -2.52 -19.98
CA SER A 1 -7.53 -2.50 -20.20
C SER A 1 -6.93 -3.81 -19.73
N THR A 2 -5.73 -4.17 -20.20
CA THR A 2 -4.99 -5.38 -19.75
C THR A 2 -4.90 -5.45 -18.23
N LYS A 3 -4.58 -4.34 -17.56
CA LYS A 3 -4.57 -4.26 -16.08
C LYS A 3 -5.90 -4.67 -15.45
N SER A 4 -7.03 -4.24 -16.01
CA SER A 4 -8.35 -4.62 -15.51
C SER A 4 -8.65 -6.12 -15.69
N GLN A 5 -8.19 -6.72 -16.79
CA GLN A 5 -8.35 -8.15 -17.03
C GLN A 5 -7.44 -8.97 -16.11
N CYS A 6 -6.21 -8.51 -15.87
CA CYS A 6 -5.31 -9.15 -14.90
C CYS A 6 -5.83 -9.05 -13.47
N LYS A 7 -6.46 -7.95 -13.08
CA LYS A 7 -7.18 -7.87 -11.79
C LYS A 7 -8.28 -8.90 -11.67
N GLU A 8 -9.03 -9.15 -12.74
CA GLU A 8 -10.06 -10.20 -12.73
C GLU A 8 -9.41 -11.59 -12.63
N VAL A 9 -8.34 -11.86 -13.37
CA VAL A 9 -7.56 -13.10 -13.25
C VAL A 9 -7.06 -13.31 -11.81
N ALA A 10 -6.45 -12.29 -11.19
CA ALA A 10 -5.96 -12.36 -9.81
C ALA A 10 -7.10 -12.66 -8.83
N LYS A 11 -8.24 -11.96 -8.96
CA LYS A 11 -9.41 -12.17 -8.11
C LYS A 11 -10.00 -13.57 -8.25
N LEU A 12 -10.15 -14.07 -9.48
CA LEU A 12 -10.67 -15.41 -9.73
C LEU A 12 -9.71 -16.48 -9.20
N THR A 13 -8.40 -16.26 -9.36
CA THR A 13 -7.35 -17.11 -8.79
C THR A 13 -7.43 -17.15 -7.27
N ALA A 14 -7.50 -15.99 -6.60
CA ALA A 14 -7.62 -15.90 -5.15
C ALA A 14 -8.88 -16.61 -4.58
N ILE A 15 -10.02 -16.47 -5.27
CA ILE A 15 -11.25 -17.19 -4.88
C ILE A 15 -11.04 -18.70 -5.01
N THR A 16 -10.41 -19.15 -6.10
CA THR A 16 -10.18 -20.57 -6.37
C THR A 16 -9.20 -21.16 -5.35
N ASP A 17 -8.11 -20.45 -5.06
CA ASP A 17 -7.08 -20.87 -4.09
C ASP A 17 -7.62 -20.93 -2.67
N LEU A 18 -8.44 -19.94 -2.26
CA LEU A 18 -9.08 -19.95 -0.95
C LEU A 18 -10.03 -21.13 -0.83
N ALA A 19 -10.85 -21.40 -1.85
CA ALA A 19 -11.77 -22.54 -1.84
C ALA A 19 -11.06 -23.90 -1.80
N ALA A 20 -9.86 -24.01 -2.37
CA ALA A 20 -9.05 -25.22 -2.36
C ALA A 20 -8.43 -25.52 -0.98
N ASN A 21 -8.37 -24.54 -0.06
CA ASN A 21 -7.83 -24.71 1.28
C ASN A 21 -8.94 -24.73 2.33
N ALA A 22 -9.40 -25.94 2.68
CA ALA A 22 -10.53 -26.12 3.60
C ALA A 22 -10.33 -25.42 4.96
N THR A 23 -9.11 -25.42 5.51
CA THR A 23 -8.80 -24.75 6.79
C THR A 23 -8.91 -23.24 6.65
N LYS A 24 -8.23 -22.64 5.65
CA LYS A 24 -8.29 -21.19 5.42
C LYS A 24 -9.70 -20.72 5.07
N LEU A 25 -10.44 -21.50 4.30
CA LEU A 25 -11.84 -21.19 3.98
C LEU A 25 -12.72 -21.25 5.22
N SER A 26 -12.56 -22.28 6.06
CA SER A 26 -13.27 -22.37 7.33
C SER A 26 -12.96 -21.18 8.23
N ASP A 27 -11.69 -20.77 8.33
CA ASP A 27 -11.31 -19.59 9.11
C ASP A 27 -11.88 -18.30 8.50
N HIS A 28 -11.92 -18.19 7.18
CA HIS A 28 -12.48 -17.02 6.48
C HIS A 28 -13.99 -16.85 6.70
N GLU A 29 -14.72 -17.96 6.77
CA GLU A 29 -16.18 -17.98 6.92
C GLU A 29 -16.64 -18.25 8.36
N ASP A 30 -15.73 -18.17 9.34
CA ASP A 30 -15.99 -18.44 10.76
C ASP A 30 -16.64 -19.82 11.02
N GLY A 31 -16.28 -20.82 10.21
CA GLY A 31 -16.84 -22.18 10.28
C GLY A 31 -18.30 -22.28 9.85
N ASN A 32 -18.88 -21.24 9.24
CA ASN A 32 -20.27 -21.24 8.81
C ASN A 32 -20.47 -22.14 7.59
N ALA A 33 -21.03 -23.34 7.80
CA ALA A 33 -21.23 -24.34 6.76
C ALA A 33 -22.02 -23.82 5.54
N THR A 34 -23.03 -22.98 5.74
CA THR A 34 -23.82 -22.40 4.63
C THR A 34 -22.97 -21.46 3.79
N LYS A 35 -22.23 -20.55 4.42
CA LYS A 35 -21.36 -19.61 3.69
C LYS A 35 -20.20 -20.33 3.00
N ILE A 36 -19.63 -21.37 3.63
CA ILE A 36 -18.61 -22.23 3.03
C ILE A 36 -19.15 -22.86 1.73
N ALA A 37 -20.36 -23.40 1.76
CA ALA A 37 -20.99 -23.99 0.58
C ALA A 37 -21.27 -22.93 -0.52
N GLU A 38 -21.77 -21.76 -0.14
CA GLU A 38 -21.97 -20.63 -1.07
C GLU A 38 -20.64 -20.18 -1.70
N PHE A 39 -19.57 -20.11 -0.90
CA PHE A 39 -18.23 -19.76 -1.38
C PHE A 39 -17.70 -20.81 -2.36
N GLN A 40 -17.86 -22.10 -2.06
CA GLN A 40 -17.46 -23.19 -2.97
C GLN A 40 -18.22 -23.16 -4.31
N ALA A 41 -19.51 -22.81 -4.28
CA ALA A 41 -20.29 -22.62 -5.50
C ALA A 41 -19.76 -21.41 -6.32
N LYS A 42 -19.47 -20.29 -5.65
CA LYS A 42 -18.84 -19.12 -6.27
C LYS A 42 -17.46 -19.45 -6.84
N ALA A 43 -16.67 -20.26 -6.16
CA ALA A 43 -15.35 -20.68 -6.60
C ALA A 43 -15.43 -21.60 -7.82
N SER A 44 -16.44 -22.47 -7.92
CA SER A 44 -16.67 -23.29 -9.12
C SER A 44 -16.96 -22.42 -10.35
N ASN A 45 -17.77 -21.37 -10.19
CA ASN A 45 -18.01 -20.39 -11.25
C ASN A 45 -16.74 -19.61 -11.59
N ALA A 46 -15.97 -19.22 -10.57
CA ALA A 46 -14.70 -18.52 -10.76
C ALA A 46 -13.68 -19.36 -11.53
N ALA A 47 -13.57 -20.65 -11.21
CA ALA A 47 -12.69 -21.60 -11.88
C ALA A 47 -13.04 -21.73 -13.38
N THR A 48 -14.33 -21.74 -13.72
CA THR A 48 -14.79 -21.79 -15.12
C THR A 48 -14.40 -20.52 -15.88
N GLN A 49 -14.58 -19.35 -15.27
CA GLN A 49 -14.18 -18.08 -15.86
C GLN A 49 -12.66 -17.97 -16.00
N LEU A 50 -11.92 -18.42 -14.98
CA LEU A 50 -10.46 -18.44 -14.99
C LEU A 50 -9.94 -19.37 -16.09
N ALA A 51 -10.52 -20.56 -16.27
CA ALA A 51 -10.17 -21.47 -17.35
C ALA A 51 -10.37 -20.82 -18.72
N THR A 52 -11.48 -20.07 -18.89
CA THR A 52 -11.76 -19.33 -20.13
C THR A 52 -10.71 -18.26 -20.39
N LEU A 53 -10.40 -17.42 -19.41
CA LEU A 53 -9.39 -16.36 -19.54
C LEU A 53 -7.98 -16.93 -19.77
N SER A 54 -7.67 -18.07 -19.16
CA SER A 54 -6.36 -18.74 -19.27
C SER A 54 -6.06 -19.27 -20.67
N THR A 55 -7.07 -19.43 -21.53
CA THR A 55 -6.86 -19.78 -22.94
C THR A 55 -6.16 -18.68 -23.73
N ASN A 56 -6.26 -17.42 -23.27
CA ASN A 56 -5.56 -16.30 -23.88
C ASN A 56 -4.14 -16.19 -23.32
N THR A 57 -3.21 -16.89 -23.95
CA THR A 57 -1.79 -16.96 -23.52
C THR A 57 -1.11 -15.59 -23.50
N THR A 58 -1.43 -14.70 -24.43
CA THR A 58 -0.91 -13.32 -24.45
C THR A 58 -1.36 -12.53 -23.23
N LEU A 59 -2.65 -12.62 -22.87
CA LEU A 59 -3.19 -12.00 -21.66
C LEU A 59 -2.48 -12.56 -20.42
N MET A 60 -2.39 -13.90 -20.30
CA MET A 60 -1.76 -14.53 -19.14
C MET A 60 -0.29 -14.13 -18.99
N THR A 61 0.46 -14.06 -20.09
CA THR A 61 1.85 -13.58 -20.09
C THR A 61 1.95 -12.14 -19.57
N ALA A 62 1.07 -11.25 -20.04
CA ALA A 62 1.03 -9.88 -19.56
C ALA A 62 0.65 -9.80 -18.07
N CYS A 63 -0.29 -10.64 -17.62
CA CYS A 63 -0.69 -10.68 -16.22
C CYS A 63 0.42 -11.18 -15.31
N LEU A 64 1.20 -12.19 -15.72
CA LEU A 64 2.34 -12.67 -14.94
C LEU A 64 3.38 -11.56 -14.72
N GLN A 65 3.65 -10.74 -15.74
CA GLN A 65 4.56 -9.60 -15.59
C GLN A 65 3.99 -8.54 -14.64
N ILE A 66 2.69 -8.26 -14.73
CA ILE A 66 2.02 -7.30 -13.82
C ILE A 66 2.06 -7.83 -12.39
N PHE A 67 1.71 -9.10 -12.16
CA PHE A 67 1.71 -9.71 -10.83
C PHE A 67 3.11 -9.72 -10.24
N ALA A 68 4.16 -10.02 -11.02
CA ALA A 68 5.53 -9.95 -10.51
C ALA A 68 5.92 -8.55 -10.02
N VAL A 69 5.45 -7.49 -10.68
CA VAL A 69 5.66 -6.10 -10.22
C VAL A 69 4.82 -5.81 -8.98
N GLU A 70 3.54 -6.21 -8.97
CA GLU A 70 2.65 -6.02 -7.82
C GLU A 70 3.17 -6.78 -6.58
N ASP A 71 3.73 -7.98 -6.73
CA ASP A 71 4.36 -8.76 -5.66
C ASP A 71 5.59 -8.02 -5.10
N MET A 72 6.44 -7.44 -5.97
CA MET A 72 7.57 -6.61 -5.51
C MET A 72 7.10 -5.35 -4.78
N GLU A 73 6.00 -4.73 -5.24
CA GLU A 73 5.41 -3.58 -4.55
C GLU A 73 4.89 -3.97 -3.16
N ASP A 74 4.17 -5.09 -3.04
CA ASP A 74 3.64 -5.61 -1.78
C ASP A 74 4.78 -5.98 -0.82
N ASP A 75 5.84 -6.61 -1.30
CA ASP A 75 7.04 -6.93 -0.51
C ASP A 75 7.74 -5.66 0.03
N CYS A 76 7.84 -4.60 -0.78
CA CYS A 76 8.37 -3.33 -0.32
C CYS A 76 7.48 -2.67 0.75
N ASP A 77 6.16 -2.78 0.61
CA ASP A 77 5.20 -2.27 1.60
C ASP A 77 5.24 -3.07 2.89
N GLU A 78 5.35 -4.39 2.83
CA GLU A 78 5.55 -5.25 4.00
C GLU A 78 6.87 -4.91 4.71
N MET A 79 7.97 -4.77 3.96
CA MET A 79 9.26 -4.35 4.53
C MET A 79 9.15 -3.01 5.26
N THR A 80 8.55 -2.01 4.62
CA THR A 80 8.34 -0.68 5.20
C THR A 80 7.44 -0.73 6.44
N ALA A 81 6.38 -1.53 6.40
CA ALA A 81 5.44 -1.68 7.51
C ALA A 81 6.12 -2.32 8.73
N ILE A 82 6.91 -3.39 8.53
CA ILE A 82 7.63 -4.05 9.62
C ILE A 82 8.68 -3.10 10.21
N GLN A 83 9.45 -2.38 9.39
CA GLN A 83 10.44 -1.39 9.85
C GLN A 83 9.78 -0.28 10.69
N LYS A 84 8.67 0.30 10.22
CA LYS A 84 7.90 1.29 10.99
C LYS A 84 7.39 0.71 12.31
N ALA A 85 6.93 -0.54 12.30
CA ALA A 85 6.48 -1.21 13.51
C ALA A 85 7.62 -1.47 14.50
N GLN A 86 8.84 -1.76 14.03
CA GLN A 86 10.04 -1.83 14.86
C GLN A 86 10.38 -0.50 15.53
N VAL A 87 10.30 0.62 14.79
CA VAL A 87 10.51 1.97 15.35
C VAL A 87 9.49 2.28 16.46
N ILE A 88 8.21 1.95 16.23
CA ILE A 88 7.16 2.11 17.25
C ILE A 88 7.44 1.21 18.46
N ALA A 89 7.79 -0.06 18.24
CA ALA A 89 8.04 -1.02 19.31
C ALA A 89 9.24 -0.65 20.20
N ALA A 90 10.26 -0.01 19.62
CA ALA A 90 11.47 0.42 20.32
C ALA A 90 11.31 1.76 21.07
N ASN A 91 10.31 2.57 20.71
CA ASN A 91 10.07 3.88 21.33
C ASN A 91 8.89 3.80 22.31
N GLN A 92 9.16 3.90 23.61
CA GLN A 92 8.13 3.77 24.64
C GLN A 92 6.97 4.76 24.49
N THR A 93 7.25 6.00 24.09
CA THR A 93 6.21 7.03 23.88
C THR A 93 5.31 6.67 22.70
N LEU A 94 5.90 6.31 21.56
CA LEU A 94 5.12 5.89 20.38
C LEU A 94 4.35 4.60 20.63
N LEU A 95 4.95 3.65 21.36
CA LEU A 95 4.29 2.40 21.75
C LEU A 95 3.10 2.68 22.67
N ALA A 96 3.28 3.54 23.68
CA ALA A 96 2.22 3.98 24.58
C ALA A 96 1.09 4.67 23.81
N GLU A 97 1.38 5.56 22.87
CA GLU A 97 0.39 6.21 22.01
C GLU A 97 -0.36 5.18 21.14
N LYS A 98 0.39 4.32 20.44
CA LYS A 98 -0.17 3.28 19.56
C LYS A 98 -1.09 2.32 20.30
N THR A 99 -0.75 2.00 21.55
CA THR A 99 -1.46 1.01 22.38
C THR A 99 -2.43 1.65 23.35
N LYS A 100 -2.53 2.98 23.37
CA LYS A 100 -3.33 3.78 24.32
C LYS A 100 -2.98 3.44 25.78
N ASN A 101 -1.70 3.35 26.09
CA ASN A 101 -1.16 2.97 27.40
C ASN A 101 -1.65 1.59 27.92
N ASN A 102 -2.08 0.69 27.03
CA ASN A 102 -2.52 -0.64 27.42
C ASN A 102 -1.34 -1.62 27.37
N ALA A 103 -0.92 -2.12 28.54
CA ALA A 103 0.23 -3.01 28.68
C ALA A 103 0.09 -4.33 27.89
N THR A 104 -1.10 -4.95 27.88
CA THR A 104 -1.35 -6.18 27.13
C THR A 104 -1.20 -5.95 25.63
N LYS A 105 -1.80 -4.86 25.10
CA LYS A 105 -1.67 -4.50 23.68
C LYS A 105 -0.24 -4.15 23.30
N ALA A 106 0.53 -3.54 24.20
CA ALA A 106 1.94 -3.26 23.99
C ALA A 106 2.77 -4.55 23.87
N ALA A 107 2.56 -5.50 24.78
CA ALA A 107 3.22 -6.81 24.71
C ALA A 107 2.82 -7.58 23.44
N GLU A 108 1.54 -7.60 23.08
CA GLU A 108 1.06 -8.23 21.84
C GLU A 108 1.65 -7.58 20.59
N PHE A 109 1.74 -6.25 20.56
CA PHE A 109 2.35 -5.52 19.45
C PHE A 109 3.82 -5.87 19.29
N GLN A 110 4.58 -5.85 20.39
CA GLN A 110 6.00 -6.21 20.38
C GLN A 110 6.22 -7.67 19.96
N ALA A 111 5.35 -8.59 20.41
CA ALA A 111 5.40 -10.00 20.00
C ALA A 111 5.16 -10.15 18.48
N LYS A 112 4.16 -9.45 17.92
CA LYS A 112 3.87 -9.46 16.48
C LYS A 112 5.03 -8.89 15.66
N VAL A 113 5.64 -7.81 16.12
CA VAL A 113 6.83 -7.22 15.47
C VAL A 113 8.00 -8.18 15.51
N SER A 114 8.25 -8.84 16.64
CA SER A 114 9.34 -9.80 16.80
C SER A 114 9.14 -11.03 15.91
N ALA A 115 7.90 -11.52 15.78
CA ALA A 115 7.57 -12.64 14.91
C ALA A 115 7.83 -12.36 13.42
N LYS A 116 7.84 -11.09 13.02
CA LYS A 116 8.12 -10.63 11.64
C LYS A 116 9.60 -10.34 11.38
N ALA A 117 10.48 -10.52 12.36
CA ALA A 117 11.91 -10.23 12.22
C ALA A 117 12.57 -11.09 11.13
N SER A 118 12.22 -12.38 11.04
CA SER A 118 12.72 -13.28 9.99
C SER A 118 12.20 -12.89 8.60
N THR A 119 10.92 -12.51 8.49
CA THR A 119 10.36 -11.99 7.24
C THR A 119 11.12 -10.75 6.77
N LEU A 120 11.35 -9.79 7.67
CA LEU A 120 12.13 -8.60 7.32
C LEU A 120 13.54 -8.95 6.88
N ALA A 121 14.22 -9.87 7.58
CA ALA A 121 15.57 -10.31 7.20
C ALA A 121 15.58 -10.93 5.79
N THR A 122 14.61 -11.78 5.47
CA THR A 122 14.47 -12.37 4.13
C THR A 122 14.26 -11.29 3.07
N LEU A 123 13.29 -10.39 3.26
CA LEU A 123 12.99 -9.32 2.30
C LEU A 123 14.19 -8.36 2.12
N SER A 124 14.80 -7.93 3.21
CA SER A 124 15.96 -7.02 3.19
C SER A 124 17.23 -7.66 2.63
N SER A 125 17.35 -9.00 2.63
CA SER A 125 18.47 -9.70 2.01
C SER A 125 18.37 -9.82 0.49
N ASN A 126 17.18 -9.62 -0.08
CA ASN A 126 16.95 -9.68 -1.52
C ASN A 126 17.40 -8.35 -2.16
N THR A 127 18.57 -8.37 -2.81
CA THR A 127 19.17 -7.18 -3.43
C THR A 127 18.32 -6.62 -4.57
N THR A 128 17.65 -7.49 -5.34
CA THR A 128 16.76 -7.07 -6.43
C THR A 128 15.55 -6.34 -5.87
N LEU A 129 14.93 -6.90 -4.83
CA LEU A 129 13.80 -6.28 -4.16
C LEU A 129 14.21 -4.94 -3.52
N THR A 130 15.30 -4.89 -2.76
CA THR A 130 15.73 -3.65 -2.09
C THR A 130 16.11 -2.55 -3.08
N ALA A 131 16.72 -2.89 -4.22
CA ALA A 131 16.96 -1.94 -5.30
C ALA A 131 15.64 -1.45 -5.93
N PHE A 132 14.68 -2.35 -6.17
CA PHE A 132 13.34 -1.98 -6.66
C PHE A 132 12.62 -1.05 -5.68
N CYS A 133 12.63 -1.37 -4.37
CA CYS A 133 12.00 -0.53 -3.34
C CYS A 133 12.62 0.87 -3.29
N ALA A 134 13.96 0.98 -3.42
CA ALA A 134 14.63 2.29 -3.41
C ALA A 134 14.17 3.17 -4.58
N VAL A 135 14.14 2.62 -5.80
CA VAL A 135 13.66 3.34 -7.00
C VAL A 135 12.19 3.74 -6.82
N ARG A 136 11.37 2.83 -6.28
CA ARG A 136 9.96 3.10 -6.02
C ARG A 136 9.76 4.21 -4.99
N ASP A 137 10.55 4.20 -3.91
CA ASP A 137 10.48 5.22 -2.85
C ASP A 137 10.93 6.60 -3.36
N ASP A 138 11.94 6.64 -4.23
CA ASP A 138 12.34 7.86 -4.93
C ASP A 138 11.21 8.36 -5.85
N GLU A 139 10.60 7.49 -6.65
CA GLU A 139 9.49 7.86 -7.54
C GLU A 139 8.28 8.39 -6.73
N GLN A 140 7.95 7.75 -5.60
CA GLN A 140 6.92 8.23 -4.69
C GLN A 140 7.28 9.58 -4.07
N SER A 141 8.55 9.78 -3.72
CA SER A 141 9.06 11.04 -3.18
C SER A 141 9.00 12.16 -4.22
N CYS A 142 9.34 11.88 -5.48
CA CYS A 142 9.17 12.80 -6.61
C CYS A 142 7.70 13.18 -6.82
N LYS A 143 6.79 12.20 -6.85
CA LYS A 143 5.34 12.44 -6.97
C LYS A 143 4.81 13.28 -5.81
N ALA A 144 5.24 12.99 -4.59
CA ALA A 144 4.87 13.74 -3.40
C ALA A 144 5.37 15.19 -3.47
N MET A 145 6.62 15.40 -3.87
CA MET A 145 7.21 16.72 -4.06
C MET A 145 6.46 17.52 -5.13
N ALA A 146 6.24 16.94 -6.32
CA ALA A 146 5.49 17.60 -7.40
C ALA A 146 4.07 17.97 -6.98
N LYS A 147 3.41 17.14 -6.18
CA LYS A 147 2.10 17.44 -5.60
C LYS A 147 2.17 18.60 -4.61
N LEU A 148 3.16 18.62 -3.73
CA LEU A 148 3.35 19.68 -2.74
C LEU A 148 3.66 21.02 -3.40
N VAL A 149 4.47 21.03 -4.46
CA VAL A 149 4.73 22.25 -5.28
C VAL A 149 3.42 22.77 -5.87
N LYS A 150 2.61 21.91 -6.51
CA LYS A 150 1.29 22.32 -7.04
C LYS A 150 0.34 22.83 -5.95
N GLU A 151 0.37 22.23 -4.76
CA GLU A 151 -0.41 22.69 -3.61
C GLU A 151 0.06 24.09 -3.14
N GLN A 152 1.37 24.35 -3.15
CA GLN A 152 1.97 25.64 -2.80
C GLN A 152 1.66 26.72 -3.83
N ASP A 153 1.81 26.42 -5.13
CA ASP A 153 1.48 27.35 -6.21
C ASP A 153 0.00 27.76 -6.17
N LEU A 154 -0.89 26.79 -5.93
CA LEU A 154 -2.31 27.06 -5.75
C LEU A 154 -2.58 27.89 -4.49
N ALA A 155 -1.91 27.61 -3.37
CA ALA A 155 -2.07 28.38 -2.13
C ALA A 155 -1.62 29.84 -2.27
N ALA A 156 -0.61 30.10 -3.12
CA ALA A 156 -0.11 31.43 -3.43
C ALA A 156 -0.97 32.20 -4.45
N ASN A 157 -1.80 31.51 -5.25
CA ASN A 157 -2.69 32.11 -6.23
C ASN A 157 -4.08 32.35 -5.64
N THR A 158 -4.30 33.52 -5.03
CA THR A 158 -5.57 33.90 -4.39
C THR A 158 -6.78 33.75 -5.31
N THR A 159 -6.66 34.08 -6.60
CA THR A 159 -7.77 33.95 -7.57
C THR A 159 -8.12 32.48 -7.81
N ALA A 160 -7.15 31.65 -8.19
CA ALA A 160 -7.38 30.22 -8.44
C ALA A 160 -7.85 29.48 -7.18
N LEU A 161 -7.37 29.91 -6.01
CA LEU A 161 -7.76 29.37 -4.73
C LEU A 161 -9.20 29.72 -4.37
N ASN A 162 -9.60 30.98 -4.57
CA ASN A 162 -10.98 31.42 -4.38
C ASN A 162 -11.93 30.74 -5.37
N ASP A 163 -11.54 30.57 -6.64
CA ASP A 163 -12.32 29.84 -7.63
C ASP A 163 -12.52 28.38 -7.21
N LYS A 164 -11.46 27.71 -6.76
CA LYS A 164 -11.51 26.31 -6.30
C LYS A 164 -12.43 26.11 -5.11
N PHE A 165 -12.49 27.09 -4.21
CA PHE A 165 -13.28 27.02 -2.99
C PHE A 165 -14.56 27.84 -3.03
N ASN A 166 -14.99 28.33 -4.20
CA ASN A 166 -16.17 29.19 -4.36
C ASN A 166 -16.19 30.38 -3.38
N SER A 167 -15.03 31.00 -3.15
CA SER A 167 -14.81 32.09 -2.19
C SER A 167 -15.16 31.75 -0.73
N ASP A 168 -15.19 30.46 -0.36
CA ASP A 168 -15.36 30.01 1.02
C ASP A 168 -14.08 30.27 1.83
N ALA A 169 -14.09 31.39 2.58
CA ALA A 169 -12.95 31.85 3.37
C ALA A 169 -12.43 30.81 4.38
N THR A 170 -13.31 29.94 4.92
CA THR A 170 -12.92 28.91 5.89
C THR A 170 -12.13 27.81 5.19
N LYS A 171 -12.58 27.37 4.02
CA LYS A 171 -11.87 26.35 3.23
C LYS A 171 -10.55 26.87 2.67
N VAL A 172 -10.53 28.13 2.21
CA VAL A 172 -9.32 28.82 1.75
C VAL A 172 -8.28 28.84 2.87
N SER A 173 -8.65 29.35 4.05
CA SER A 173 -7.74 29.43 5.20
C SER A 173 -7.26 28.06 5.66
N HIS A 174 -8.15 27.05 5.70
CA HIS A 174 -7.79 25.68 6.07
C HIS A 174 -6.82 25.04 5.08
N PHE A 175 -7.01 25.27 3.79
CA PHE A 175 -6.08 24.79 2.77
C PHE A 175 -4.71 25.44 2.92
N GLN A 176 -4.65 26.77 3.07
CA GLN A 176 -3.39 27.49 3.26
C GLN A 176 -2.64 27.04 4.53
N ALA A 177 -3.36 26.80 5.63
CA ALA A 177 -2.79 26.26 6.86
C ALA A 177 -2.17 24.86 6.62
N LYS A 178 -2.91 23.95 5.99
CA LYS A 178 -2.41 22.61 5.64
C LYS A 178 -1.20 22.62 4.72
N VAL A 179 -1.16 23.53 3.75
CA VAL A 179 -0.01 23.67 2.86
C VAL A 179 1.20 24.18 3.64
N SER A 180 0.99 25.15 4.54
CA SER A 180 2.05 25.70 5.40
C SER A 180 2.64 24.65 6.35
N GLU A 181 1.81 23.79 6.94
CA GLU A 181 2.28 22.66 7.77
C GLU A 181 3.21 21.70 7.00
N LYS A 182 2.99 21.56 5.69
CA LYS A 182 3.81 20.70 4.82
C LYS A 182 5.00 21.43 4.19
N ALA A 183 5.14 22.75 4.36
CA ALA A 183 6.22 23.52 3.76
C ALA A 183 7.60 23.02 4.19
N THR A 184 7.76 22.67 5.47
CA THR A 184 9.01 22.09 5.99
C THR A 184 9.33 20.76 5.30
N LYS A 185 8.34 19.90 5.09
CA LYS A 185 8.52 18.62 4.40
C LYS A 185 8.93 18.84 2.94
N LEU A 186 8.30 19.81 2.25
CA LEU A 186 8.68 20.17 0.89
C LEU A 186 10.11 20.69 0.83
N GLN A 187 10.50 21.59 1.75
CA GLN A 187 11.86 22.11 1.85
C GLN A 187 12.89 20.98 2.03
N THR A 188 12.61 20.01 2.91
CA THR A 188 13.47 18.83 3.10
C THR A 188 13.63 18.04 1.81
N LEU A 189 12.53 17.75 1.10
CA LEU A 189 12.57 17.03 -0.18
C LEU A 189 13.36 17.79 -1.24
N MET A 190 13.13 19.11 -1.37
CA MET A 190 13.85 19.96 -2.33
C MET A 190 15.32 20.19 -1.96
N SER A 191 15.70 20.00 -0.70
CA SER A 191 17.11 20.09 -0.27
C SER A 191 17.91 18.81 -0.55
N ASN A 192 17.22 17.70 -0.86
CA ASN A 192 17.88 16.45 -1.21
C ASN A 192 18.28 16.48 -2.68
N THR A 193 19.54 16.81 -2.97
CA THR A 193 20.05 16.93 -4.33
C THR A 193 19.98 15.62 -5.11
N THR A 194 20.26 14.49 -4.46
CA THR A 194 20.17 13.17 -5.10
C THR A 194 18.74 12.86 -5.54
N LEU A 195 17.75 13.14 -4.67
CA LEU A 195 16.35 12.98 -5.04
C LEU A 195 15.97 13.94 -6.17
N LEU A 196 16.40 15.20 -6.13
CA LEU A 196 16.13 16.16 -7.20
C LEU A 196 16.70 15.71 -8.54
N ASP A 197 17.89 15.11 -8.57
CA ASP A 197 18.48 14.56 -9.80
C ASP A 197 17.67 13.38 -10.33
N THR A 198 17.13 12.53 -9.45
CA THR A 198 16.22 11.43 -9.83
C THR A 198 14.86 11.93 -10.35
N CYS A 199 14.40 13.11 -9.91
CA CYS A 199 13.07 13.64 -10.26
C CYS A 199 13.05 14.51 -11.54
N GLN A 200 14.19 14.77 -12.19
CA GLN A 200 14.32 15.56 -13.43
C GLN A 200 13.93 14.75 -14.66
#